data_AF-A0A226D2J8-F1
#
_entry.id   AF-A0A226D2J8-F1
#
_cell.length_a   1.000
_cell.length_b   1.000
_cell.length_c   1.000
_cell.angle_alpha   90.00
_cell.angle_beta   90.00
_cell.angle_gamma   90.00
#
_symmetry.space_group_name_H-M   'P 1'
#
loop_
_entity.id
_entity.type
_entity.pdbx_description
1 polymer ?
#
loop_
_entity_poly.entity_id
_entity_poly.type
_entity_poly.pdbx_seq_one_letter_code
_entity_poly.pdbx_strand_id
1 'polypeptide(L)'
;MRRKREDDDFRRAEAPKNAIAKKLQRMDENMRHQEQQRDRVGRAERRSDDIYREEEKERDRMHHATRREDESYRDIEKERDRIKHATRRDDTYFKQAEQQQNTIRKAISRHRAQADFDILCKSFQSEILDQPRWICGSCGGLWYRSSMHPTTIEVMRKLHLKKPFAHLKVDGKYFLCGTCHDSLKSGDVPRLCMSNGLYFPPIPHQLQNMTSLEERLVALRLPFAQIRSLGSDRQ
;
A
#
# COMPACT_ATOMS: atom_id res chain seq x y z
N MET A 1 -19.04 62.99 1.53
CA MET A 1 -18.37 62.18 0.48
C MET A 1 -19.26 61.78 -0.69
N ARG A 2 -20.57 61.50 -0.50
CA ARG A 2 -21.49 61.08 -1.60
C ARG A 2 -21.65 62.11 -2.73
N ARG A 3 -21.85 63.40 -2.42
CA ARG A 3 -22.04 64.49 -3.41
C ARG A 3 -20.84 64.77 -4.33
N LYS A 4 -19.62 64.37 -3.97
CA LYS A 4 -18.41 64.60 -4.81
C LYS A 4 -18.25 63.56 -5.92
N ARG A 5 -18.89 62.38 -5.78
CA ARG A 5 -18.81 61.30 -6.78
C ARG A 5 -19.88 61.40 -7.87
N GLU A 6 -20.80 62.34 -7.74
CA GLU A 6 -21.79 62.67 -8.77
C GLU A 6 -21.15 63.51 -9.90
N ASP A 7 -20.12 64.29 -9.56
CA ASP A 7 -19.30 65.08 -10.48
C ASP A 7 -18.48 64.17 -11.43
N ASP A 8 -18.65 64.36 -12.75
CA ASP A 8 -18.00 63.56 -13.80
C ASP A 8 -16.50 63.81 -13.89
N ASP A 9 -16.03 65.04 -13.64
CA ASP A 9 -14.61 65.39 -13.71
C ASP A 9 -13.86 64.79 -12.51
N PHE A 10 -14.50 64.77 -11.34
CA PHE A 10 -13.98 64.05 -10.19
C PHE A 10 -13.86 62.55 -10.45
N ARG A 11 -14.87 61.91 -11.08
CA ARG A 11 -14.82 60.48 -11.44
C ARG A 11 -13.72 60.15 -12.45
N ARG A 12 -13.55 60.97 -13.49
CA ARG A 12 -12.48 60.79 -14.49
C ARG A 12 -11.10 60.94 -13.89
N ALA A 13 -10.91 61.83 -12.92
CA ALA A 13 -9.65 62.00 -12.20
C ALA A 13 -9.37 60.92 -11.14
N GLU A 14 -10.42 60.34 -10.53
CA GLU A 14 -10.30 59.29 -9.50
C GLU A 14 -10.07 57.89 -10.12
N ALA A 15 -10.64 57.61 -11.29
CA ALA A 15 -10.54 56.32 -11.99
C ALA A 15 -9.09 55.82 -12.23
N PRO A 16 -8.16 56.61 -12.79
CA PRO A 16 -6.78 56.16 -13.01
C PRO A 16 -6.03 55.95 -11.69
N LYS A 17 -6.29 56.80 -10.67
CA LYS A 17 -5.69 56.66 -9.33
C LYS A 17 -6.15 55.38 -8.65
N ASN A 18 -7.43 55.06 -8.74
CA ASN A 18 -8.01 53.81 -8.24
C ASN A 18 -7.49 52.59 -9.01
N ALA A 19 -7.27 52.70 -10.33
CA ALA A 19 -6.69 51.62 -11.13
C ALA A 19 -5.23 51.33 -10.72
N ILE A 20 -4.43 52.37 -10.50
CA ILE A 20 -3.04 52.24 -10.04
C ILE A 20 -3.00 51.65 -8.62
N ALA A 21 -3.83 52.16 -7.70
CA ALA A 21 -3.93 51.64 -6.35
C ALA A 21 -4.30 50.15 -6.33
N LYS A 22 -5.28 49.73 -7.14
CA LYS A 22 -5.63 48.30 -7.32
C LYS A 22 -4.49 47.49 -7.90
N LYS A 23 -3.72 48.03 -8.85
CA LYS A 23 -2.57 47.35 -9.45
C LYS A 23 -1.46 47.13 -8.42
N LEU A 24 -1.15 48.15 -7.62
CA LEU A 24 -0.16 48.07 -6.54
C LEU A 24 -0.59 47.07 -5.45
N GLN A 25 -1.87 47.08 -5.07
CA GLN A 25 -2.41 46.12 -4.11
C GLN A 25 -2.33 44.67 -4.62
N ARG A 26 -2.53 44.43 -5.92
CA ARG A 26 -2.32 43.12 -6.56
C ARG A 26 -0.85 42.72 -6.67
N MET A 27 0.08 43.68 -6.55
CA MET A 27 1.52 43.42 -6.55
C MET A 27 2.06 43.01 -5.17
N ASP A 28 1.31 43.29 -4.10
CA ASP A 28 1.65 42.88 -2.74
C ASP A 28 1.54 41.36 -2.56
N GLU A 29 2.66 40.72 -2.28
CA GLU A 29 2.78 39.27 -2.15
C GLU A 29 2.08 38.73 -0.91
N ASN A 30 2.09 39.47 0.20
CA ASN A 30 1.42 39.05 1.43
C ASN A 30 -0.10 39.09 1.26
N MET A 31 -0.62 40.14 0.61
CA MET A 31 -2.04 40.25 0.30
C MET A 31 -2.49 39.13 -0.66
N ARG A 32 -1.70 38.86 -1.72
CA ARG A 32 -1.97 37.72 -2.63
C ARG A 32 -1.98 36.39 -1.89
N HIS A 33 -1.02 36.16 -1.00
CA HIS A 33 -0.94 34.91 -0.26
C HIS A 33 -2.15 34.73 0.67
N GLN A 34 -2.57 35.79 1.37
CA GLN A 34 -3.76 35.76 2.21
C GLN A 34 -5.04 35.52 1.40
N GLU A 35 -5.19 36.16 0.24
CA GLU A 35 -6.33 35.94 -0.66
C GLU A 35 -6.37 34.49 -1.16
N GLN A 36 -5.23 33.94 -1.61
CA GLN A 36 -5.12 32.54 -2.02
C GLN A 36 -5.47 31.56 -0.89
N GLN A 37 -5.05 31.84 0.34
CA GLN A 37 -5.40 31.03 1.50
C GLN A 37 -6.92 31.06 1.77
N ARG A 38 -7.54 32.24 1.76
CA ARG A 38 -9.00 32.38 1.93
C ARG A 38 -9.77 31.66 0.84
N ASP A 39 -9.34 31.79 -0.42
CA ASP A 39 -9.96 31.09 -1.55
C ASP A 39 -9.83 29.58 -1.44
N ARG A 40 -8.66 29.10 -1.00
CA ARG A 40 -8.42 27.67 -0.77
C ARG A 40 -9.33 27.11 0.32
N VAL A 41 -9.44 27.81 1.44
CA VAL A 41 -10.31 27.41 2.57
C VAL A 41 -11.77 27.44 2.14
N GLY A 42 -12.25 28.54 1.55
CA GLY A 42 -13.63 28.65 1.08
C GLY A 42 -13.99 27.62 0.00
N ARG A 43 -13.03 27.24 -0.87
CA ARG A 43 -13.23 26.14 -1.82
C ARG A 43 -13.30 24.78 -1.13
N ALA A 44 -12.47 24.55 -0.10
CA ALA A 44 -12.50 23.31 0.68
C ALA A 44 -13.82 23.17 1.45
N GLU A 45 -14.31 24.24 2.07
CA GLU A 45 -15.60 24.29 2.77
C GLU A 45 -16.77 23.98 1.83
N ARG A 46 -16.84 24.64 0.66
CA ARG A 46 -17.88 24.34 -0.33
C ARG A 46 -17.84 22.89 -0.80
N ARG A 47 -16.65 22.32 -0.98
CA ARG A 47 -16.48 20.91 -1.37
C ARG A 47 -16.73 19.92 -0.24
N SER A 48 -16.96 20.37 1.00
CA SER A 48 -17.39 19.50 2.09
C SER A 48 -18.85 19.07 1.94
N ASP A 49 -19.66 19.84 1.22
CA ASP A 49 -21.02 19.48 0.85
C ASP A 49 -20.99 18.53 -0.36
N ASP A 50 -21.58 17.35 -0.21
CA ASP A 50 -21.55 16.30 -1.23
C ASP A 50 -22.38 16.67 -2.47
N ILE A 51 -23.47 17.43 -2.32
CA ILE A 51 -24.30 17.88 -3.44
C ILE A 51 -23.50 18.88 -4.29
N TYR A 52 -22.92 19.89 -3.64
CA TYR A 52 -22.07 20.87 -4.32
C TYR A 52 -20.89 20.20 -5.03
N ARG A 53 -20.26 19.21 -4.38
CA ARG A 53 -19.12 18.46 -4.95
C ARG A 53 -19.51 17.67 -6.19
N GLU A 54 -20.63 16.96 -6.18
CA GLU A 54 -21.09 16.19 -7.34
C GLU A 54 -21.53 17.10 -8.48
N GLU A 55 -22.21 18.22 -8.19
CA GLU A 55 -22.54 19.21 -9.22
C GLU A 55 -21.29 19.89 -9.81
N GLU A 56 -20.26 20.19 -9.01
CA GLU A 56 -18.98 20.73 -9.49
C GLU A 56 -18.31 19.74 -10.44
N LYS A 57 -18.26 18.45 -10.07
CA LYS A 57 -17.71 17.40 -10.92
C LYS A 57 -18.48 17.25 -12.23
N GLU A 58 -19.81 17.32 -12.19
CA GLU A 58 -20.64 17.18 -13.38
C GLU A 58 -20.48 18.38 -14.32
N ARG A 59 -20.43 19.61 -13.77
CA ARG A 59 -20.09 20.81 -14.55
C ARG A 59 -18.71 20.71 -15.19
N ASP A 60 -17.70 20.29 -14.44
CA ASP A 60 -16.34 20.11 -14.96
C ASP A 60 -16.30 19.04 -16.06
N ARG A 61 -17.01 17.91 -15.86
CA ARG A 61 -17.14 16.84 -16.85
C ARG A 61 -17.78 17.34 -18.14
N MET A 62 -18.91 18.04 -18.05
CA MET A 62 -19.62 18.60 -19.20
C MET A 62 -18.80 19.68 -19.91
N HIS A 63 -18.13 20.55 -19.17
CA HIS A 63 -17.22 21.56 -19.73
C HIS A 63 -16.00 20.92 -20.44
N HIS A 64 -15.43 19.85 -19.89
CA HIS A 64 -14.37 19.10 -20.56
C HIS A 64 -14.88 18.33 -21.78
N ALA A 65 -16.09 17.77 -21.74
CA ALA A 65 -16.71 17.07 -22.86
C ALA A 65 -16.96 18.02 -24.04
N THR A 66 -17.63 19.14 -23.79
CA THR A 66 -17.92 20.18 -24.79
C THR A 66 -16.64 20.75 -25.42
N ARG A 67 -15.58 21.03 -24.64
CA ARG A 67 -14.28 21.45 -25.19
C ARG A 67 -13.61 20.40 -26.07
N ARG A 68 -13.83 19.11 -25.80
CA ARG A 68 -13.28 18.01 -26.62
C ARG A 68 -14.06 17.80 -27.91
N GLU A 69 -15.30 18.28 -28.01
CA GLU A 69 -16.10 18.23 -29.24
C GLU A 69 -15.72 19.35 -30.20
N ASP A 70 -15.31 20.51 -29.68
CA ASP A 70 -14.81 21.63 -30.48
C ASP A 70 -13.50 21.26 -31.20
N GLU A 71 -13.57 21.18 -32.52
CA GLU A 71 -12.43 20.87 -33.39
C GLU A 71 -11.36 21.97 -33.37
N SER A 72 -11.77 23.23 -33.34
CA SER A 72 -10.85 24.38 -33.30
C SER A 72 -10.04 24.42 -32.00
N TYR A 73 -10.70 24.10 -30.88
CA TYR A 73 -10.04 23.99 -29.59
C TYR A 73 -9.00 22.87 -29.59
N ARG A 74 -9.38 21.69 -30.09
CA ARG A 74 -8.48 20.52 -30.19
C ARG A 74 -7.24 20.82 -31.04
N ASP A 75 -7.40 21.51 -32.15
CA ASP A 75 -6.27 21.79 -33.04
C ASP A 75 -5.32 22.85 -32.47
N ILE A 76 -5.85 23.88 -31.80
CA ILE A 76 -5.04 24.86 -31.06
C ILE A 76 -4.29 24.18 -29.89
N GLU A 77 -4.92 23.25 -29.18
CA GLU A 77 -4.31 22.50 -28.09
C GLU A 77 -3.19 21.59 -28.59
N LYS A 78 -3.45 20.80 -29.65
CA LYS A 78 -2.44 19.95 -30.31
C LYS A 78 -1.25 20.75 -30.79
N GLU A 79 -1.47 21.90 -31.44
CA GLU A 79 -0.39 22.72 -31.96
C GLU A 79 0.42 23.35 -30.81
N ARG A 80 -0.24 23.80 -29.74
CA ARG A 80 0.44 24.29 -28.54
C ARG A 80 1.30 23.21 -27.89
N ASP A 81 0.77 22.00 -27.75
CA ASP A 81 1.51 20.88 -27.19
C ASP A 81 2.66 20.45 -28.10
N ARG A 82 2.46 20.44 -29.43
CA ARG A 82 3.51 20.20 -30.42
C ARG A 82 4.66 21.20 -30.26
N ILE A 83 4.36 22.50 -30.23
CA ILE A 83 5.36 23.55 -30.04
C ILE A 83 6.07 23.39 -28.70
N LYS A 84 5.32 23.18 -27.62
CA LYS A 84 5.88 22.97 -26.27
C LYS A 84 6.79 21.74 -26.18
N HIS A 85 6.43 20.65 -26.84
CA HIS A 85 7.27 19.46 -26.93
C HIS A 85 8.47 19.65 -27.84
N ALA A 86 8.37 20.46 -28.89
CA ALA A 86 9.50 20.80 -29.76
C ALA A 86 10.50 21.69 -29.02
N THR A 87 10.05 22.74 -28.33
CA THR A 87 10.91 23.64 -27.55
C THR A 87 11.61 22.92 -26.40
N ARG A 88 10.91 22.07 -25.65
CA ARG A 88 11.53 21.20 -24.63
C ARG A 88 12.54 20.21 -25.21
N ARG A 89 12.33 19.78 -26.46
CA ARG A 89 13.27 18.91 -27.18
C ARG A 89 14.46 19.66 -27.77
N ASP A 90 14.46 20.98 -27.83
CA ASP A 90 15.64 21.76 -28.26
C ASP A 90 16.41 22.35 -27.07
N ASP A 91 15.76 22.55 -25.94
CA ASP A 91 16.39 23.05 -24.71
C ASP A 91 17.34 22.01 -24.10
N THR A 92 18.64 22.24 -24.29
CA THR A 92 19.73 21.38 -23.78
C THR A 92 19.81 21.38 -22.26
N TYR A 93 19.53 22.50 -21.60
CA TYR A 93 19.55 22.62 -20.14
C TYR A 93 18.41 21.81 -19.53
N PHE A 94 17.20 21.94 -20.08
CA PHE A 94 16.04 21.15 -19.65
C PHE A 94 16.29 19.65 -19.78
N LYS A 95 16.85 19.19 -20.91
CA LYS A 95 17.22 17.78 -21.12
C LYS A 95 18.20 17.27 -20.08
N GLN A 96 19.27 18.01 -19.82
CA GLN A 96 20.30 17.61 -18.86
C GLN A 96 19.72 17.54 -17.43
N ALA A 97 18.94 18.54 -17.03
CA ALA A 97 18.27 18.56 -15.74
C ALA A 97 17.28 17.38 -15.58
N GLU A 98 16.47 17.09 -16.61
CA GLU A 98 15.55 15.96 -16.62
C GLU A 98 16.30 14.62 -16.54
N GLN A 99 17.38 14.46 -17.31
CA GLN A 99 18.21 13.27 -17.28
C GLN A 99 18.86 13.05 -15.91
N GLN A 100 19.38 14.10 -15.28
CA GLN A 100 19.94 14.04 -13.92
C GLN A 100 18.87 13.62 -12.91
N GLN A 101 17.68 14.24 -12.94
CA GLN A 101 16.57 13.87 -12.07
C GLN A 101 16.14 12.41 -12.26
N ASN A 102 16.01 11.96 -13.51
CA ASN A 102 15.65 10.57 -13.82
C ASN A 102 16.73 9.59 -13.36
N THR A 103 18.00 9.96 -13.45
CA THR A 103 19.12 9.15 -12.94
C THR A 103 19.05 9.02 -11.43
N ILE A 104 18.82 10.13 -10.71
CA ILE A 104 18.65 10.15 -9.25
C ILE A 104 17.44 9.30 -8.85
N ARG A 105 16.28 9.47 -9.50
CA ARG A 105 15.07 8.67 -9.23
C ARG A 105 15.32 7.18 -9.40
N LYS A 106 15.99 6.78 -10.49
CA LYS A 106 16.34 5.38 -10.74
C LYS A 106 17.33 4.84 -9.70
N ALA A 107 18.32 5.63 -9.30
CA ALA A 107 19.27 5.23 -8.25
C ALA A 107 18.58 5.01 -6.91
N ILE A 108 17.71 5.94 -6.49
CA ILE A 108 16.90 5.80 -5.27
C ILE A 108 16.01 4.57 -5.34
N SER A 109 15.32 4.35 -6.48
CA SER A 109 14.46 3.19 -6.68
C SER A 109 15.25 1.87 -6.57
N ARG A 110 16.43 1.77 -7.20
CA ARG A 110 17.29 0.58 -7.09
C ARG A 110 17.78 0.36 -5.65
N HIS A 111 18.22 1.42 -4.97
CA HIS A 111 18.67 1.32 -3.58
C HIS A 111 17.53 0.86 -2.65
N ARG A 112 16.31 1.39 -2.83
CA ARG A 112 15.14 0.93 -2.07
C ARG A 112 14.87 -0.55 -2.32
N ALA A 113 14.82 -0.96 -3.59
CA ALA A 113 14.62 -2.37 -3.95
C ALA A 113 15.70 -3.29 -3.35
N GLN A 114 16.96 -2.85 -3.32
CA GLN A 114 18.06 -3.59 -2.70
C GLN A 114 17.92 -3.66 -1.18
N ALA A 115 17.60 -2.55 -0.52
CA ALA A 115 17.35 -2.53 0.93
C ALA A 115 16.17 -3.45 1.30
N ASP A 116 15.10 -3.43 0.50
CA ASP A 116 13.95 -4.33 0.67
C ASP A 116 14.36 -5.79 0.51
N PHE A 117 15.19 -6.11 -0.49
CA PHE A 117 15.73 -7.46 -0.68
C PHE A 117 16.61 -7.91 0.49
N ASP A 118 17.47 -7.04 1.01
CA ASP A 118 18.32 -7.35 2.17
C ASP A 118 17.49 -7.58 3.43
N ILE A 119 16.42 -6.80 3.64
CA ILE A 119 15.46 -6.99 4.73
C ILE A 119 14.78 -8.35 4.60
N LEU A 120 14.31 -8.69 3.40
CA LEU A 120 13.69 -10.00 3.12
C LEU A 120 14.66 -11.14 3.39
N CYS A 121 15.91 -11.05 2.91
CA CYS A 121 16.94 -12.06 3.16
C CYS A 121 17.22 -12.25 4.65
N LYS A 122 17.32 -11.17 5.42
CA LYS A 122 17.53 -11.23 6.88
C LYS A 122 16.35 -11.87 7.60
N SER A 123 15.11 -11.52 7.21
CA SER A 123 13.91 -12.13 7.77
C SER A 123 13.83 -13.62 7.48
N PHE A 124 14.12 -14.02 6.24
CA PHE A 124 14.16 -15.41 5.82
C PHE A 124 15.23 -16.20 6.59
N GLN A 125 16.46 -15.68 6.68
CA GLN A 125 17.53 -16.33 7.45
C GLN A 125 17.14 -16.53 8.91
N SER A 126 16.49 -15.53 9.51
CA SER A 126 16.02 -15.60 10.90
C SER A 126 14.93 -16.67 11.08
N GLU A 127 13.99 -16.80 10.14
CA GLU A 127 12.98 -17.87 10.15
C GLU A 127 13.61 -19.26 9.96
N ILE A 128 14.53 -19.42 9.01
CA ILE A 128 15.24 -20.70 8.79
C ILE A 128 16.00 -21.12 10.05
N LEU A 129 16.63 -20.18 10.75
CA LEU A 129 17.31 -20.43 12.01
C LEU A 129 16.36 -20.84 13.15
N ASP A 130 15.15 -20.25 13.25
CA ASP A 130 14.13 -20.67 14.23
C ASP A 130 13.57 -22.08 13.93
N GLN A 131 13.71 -22.55 12.70
CA GLN A 131 13.26 -23.86 12.21
C GLN A 131 11.73 -24.01 12.27
N PRO A 132 11.14 -24.96 11.53
CA PRO A 132 9.73 -25.26 11.66
C PRO A 132 9.49 -26.08 12.94
N ARG A 133 9.47 -25.42 14.10
CA ARG A 133 9.24 -26.05 15.43
C ARG A 133 7.85 -25.79 15.99
N TRP A 134 7.06 -24.95 15.34
CA TRP A 134 5.73 -24.56 15.84
C TRP A 134 4.69 -25.60 15.44
N ILE A 135 4.07 -26.23 16.43
CA ILE A 135 3.12 -27.34 16.22
C ILE A 135 1.71 -26.79 16.02
N CYS A 136 1.06 -27.15 14.92
CA CYS A 136 -0.35 -26.86 14.70
C CYS A 136 -1.22 -27.78 15.57
N GLY A 137 -2.05 -27.19 16.42
CA GLY A 137 -2.98 -27.90 17.27
C GLY A 137 -3.99 -28.74 16.50
N SER A 138 -4.43 -28.32 15.32
CA SER A 138 -5.41 -29.08 14.55
C SER A 138 -4.80 -30.27 13.79
N CYS A 139 -3.80 -30.01 12.94
CA CYS A 139 -3.24 -31.03 12.04
C CYS A 139 -1.96 -31.72 12.56
N GLY A 140 -1.39 -31.26 13.68
CA GLY A 140 -0.13 -31.79 14.22
C GLY A 140 1.11 -31.46 13.39
N GLY A 141 0.98 -30.75 12.27
CA GLY A 141 2.10 -30.36 11.41
C GLY A 141 3.03 -29.34 12.09
N LEU A 142 4.30 -29.35 11.70
CA LEU A 142 5.29 -28.38 12.14
C LEU A 142 5.45 -27.24 11.14
N TRP A 143 5.50 -26.00 11.65
CA TRP A 143 5.50 -24.78 10.86
C TRP A 143 6.48 -23.75 11.41
N TYR A 144 6.80 -22.75 10.60
CA TYR A 144 7.49 -21.55 11.07
C TYR A 144 6.54 -20.66 11.88
N ARG A 145 7.11 -19.84 12.78
CA ARG A 145 6.34 -18.92 13.62
C ARG A 145 5.39 -18.03 12.81
N SER A 146 5.86 -17.52 11.67
CA SER A 146 5.11 -16.61 10.79
C SER A 146 3.86 -17.25 10.18
N SER A 147 3.85 -18.58 10.04
CA SER A 147 2.71 -19.34 9.47
C SER A 147 1.65 -19.73 10.50
N MET A 148 1.76 -19.24 11.74
CA MET A 148 1.01 -19.74 12.90
C MET A 148 0.21 -18.65 13.61
N HIS A 149 -1.06 -18.97 13.87
CA HIS A 149 -2.01 -18.14 14.59
C HIS A 149 -2.22 -18.68 16.00
N PRO A 150 -2.16 -17.84 17.05
CA PRO A 150 -2.51 -18.25 18.41
C PRO A 150 -3.95 -18.76 18.47
N THR A 151 -4.20 -19.77 19.31
CA THR A 151 -5.54 -20.28 19.56
C THR A 151 -5.77 -20.54 21.05
N THR A 152 -7.03 -20.74 21.43
CA THR A 152 -7.42 -20.95 22.83
C THR A 152 -7.50 -22.43 23.16
N ILE A 153 -7.44 -22.73 24.46
CA ILE A 153 -7.65 -24.10 24.96
C ILE A 153 -9.04 -24.64 24.62
N GLU A 154 -10.04 -23.77 24.50
CA GLU A 154 -11.42 -24.16 24.16
C GLU A 154 -11.52 -24.70 22.73
N VAL A 155 -10.84 -24.05 21.78
CA VAL A 155 -10.75 -24.55 20.40
C VAL A 155 -10.07 -25.91 20.39
N MET A 156 -8.99 -26.07 21.17
CA MET A 156 -8.30 -27.37 21.28
C MET A 156 -9.19 -28.47 21.87
N ARG A 157 -10.01 -28.18 22.90
CA ARG A 157 -10.98 -29.15 23.44
C ARG A 157 -12.02 -29.58 22.40
N LYS A 158 -12.50 -28.64 21.57
CA LYS A 158 -13.46 -28.95 20.49
C LYS A 158 -12.83 -29.84 19.43
N LEU A 159 -11.58 -29.56 19.06
CA LEU A 159 -10.85 -30.38 18.09
C LEU A 159 -10.51 -31.77 18.65
N HIS A 160 -10.14 -31.88 19.93
CA HIS A 160 -9.65 -33.13 20.53
C HIS A 160 -10.55 -33.65 21.65
N LEU A 161 -11.84 -33.86 21.35
CA LEU A 161 -12.86 -34.28 22.33
C LEU A 161 -12.47 -35.50 23.20
N LYS A 162 -11.75 -36.46 22.65
CA LYS A 162 -11.47 -37.77 23.29
C LYS A 162 -9.99 -38.05 23.52
N LYS A 163 -9.08 -37.14 23.17
CA LYS A 163 -7.64 -37.39 23.23
C LYS A 163 -6.89 -36.25 23.93
N PRO A 164 -5.84 -36.55 24.70
CA PRO A 164 -5.00 -35.53 25.31
C PRO A 164 -4.22 -34.77 24.23
N PHE A 165 -4.12 -33.46 24.37
CA PHE A 165 -3.49 -32.56 23.40
C PHE A 165 -2.40 -31.67 24.03
N ALA A 166 -1.96 -31.99 25.26
CA ALA A 166 -0.95 -31.21 25.97
C ALA A 166 0.39 -31.14 25.22
N HIS A 167 0.75 -32.19 24.49
CA HIS A 167 1.96 -32.30 23.66
C HIS A 167 1.97 -31.33 22.45
N LEU A 168 0.84 -30.70 22.13
CA LEU A 168 0.72 -29.73 21.04
C LEU A 168 1.00 -28.29 21.49
N LYS A 169 1.33 -28.09 22.78
CA LYS A 169 1.74 -26.77 23.28
C LYS A 169 3.15 -26.43 22.85
N VAL A 170 3.34 -25.19 22.42
CA VAL A 170 4.65 -24.58 22.22
C VAL A 170 4.72 -23.39 23.16
N ASP A 171 5.76 -23.33 23.99
CA ASP A 171 5.97 -22.27 25.00
C ASP A 171 4.71 -22.02 25.88
N GLY A 172 4.02 -23.11 26.24
CA GLY A 172 2.82 -23.07 27.09
C GLY A 172 1.52 -22.66 26.38
N LYS A 173 1.56 -22.30 25.10
CA LYS A 173 0.43 -21.81 24.30
C LYS A 173 0.08 -22.76 23.15
N TYR A 174 -1.11 -22.60 22.60
CA TYR A 174 -1.59 -23.37 21.44
C TYR A 174 -1.63 -22.49 20.19
N PHE A 175 -1.38 -23.09 19.04
CA PHE A 175 -1.34 -22.41 17.76
C PHE A 175 -2.00 -23.24 16.65
N LEU A 176 -2.38 -22.60 15.56
CA LEU A 176 -2.95 -23.22 14.37
C LEU A 176 -2.21 -22.68 13.14
N CYS A 177 -1.92 -23.54 12.16
CA CYS A 177 -1.43 -23.06 10.87
C CYS A 177 -2.53 -22.27 10.14
N GLY A 178 -2.13 -21.39 9.22
CA GLY A 178 -3.07 -20.56 8.44
C GLY A 178 -4.25 -21.35 7.86
N THR A 179 -3.99 -22.48 7.20
CA THR A 179 -5.04 -23.32 6.61
C THR A 179 -6.05 -23.85 7.62
N CYS A 180 -5.59 -24.33 8.78
CA CYS A 180 -6.48 -24.86 9.82
C CYS A 180 -7.27 -23.75 10.50
N HIS A 181 -6.62 -22.61 10.73
CA HIS A 181 -7.25 -21.43 11.27
C HIS A 181 -8.36 -20.89 10.34
N ASP A 182 -8.13 -20.83 9.04
CA ASP A 182 -9.10 -20.32 8.07
C ASP A 182 -10.29 -21.28 7.88
N SER A 183 -10.04 -22.59 7.94
CA SER A 183 -11.11 -23.60 7.94
C SER A 183 -12.02 -23.40 9.15
N LEU A 184 -11.44 -23.21 10.34
CA LEU A 184 -12.22 -22.98 11.57
C LEU A 184 -12.96 -21.65 11.57
N LYS A 185 -12.38 -20.59 10.98
CA LYS A 185 -13.09 -19.32 10.75
C LYS A 185 -14.31 -19.50 9.87
N SER A 186 -14.26 -20.43 8.92
CA SER A 186 -15.37 -20.77 8.03
C SER A 186 -16.41 -21.68 8.68
N GLY A 187 -16.18 -22.11 9.94
CA GLY A 187 -17.07 -23.02 10.67
C GLY A 187 -16.79 -24.51 10.41
N ASP A 188 -15.78 -24.82 9.58
CA ASP A 188 -15.45 -26.18 9.19
C ASP A 188 -14.39 -26.81 10.10
N VAL A 189 -14.49 -28.14 10.26
CA VAL A 189 -13.38 -28.92 10.83
C VAL A 189 -12.28 -29.02 9.76
N PRO A 190 -11.03 -28.62 10.06
CA PRO A 190 -9.94 -28.68 9.09
C PRO A 190 -9.79 -30.09 8.51
N ARG A 191 -9.62 -30.20 7.19
CA ARG A 191 -9.54 -31.51 6.50
C ARG A 191 -8.46 -32.43 7.08
N LEU A 192 -7.29 -31.86 7.36
CA LEU A 192 -6.14 -32.57 7.93
C LEU A 192 -6.16 -32.60 9.46
N CYS A 193 -7.29 -32.29 10.11
CA CYS A 193 -7.37 -32.34 11.55
C CYS A 193 -7.16 -33.77 12.05
N MET A 194 -6.37 -33.93 13.11
CA MET A 194 -6.12 -35.24 13.72
C MET A 194 -7.41 -35.92 14.18
N SER A 195 -8.45 -35.16 14.54
CA SER A 195 -9.78 -35.68 14.89
C SER A 195 -10.44 -36.50 13.78
N ASN A 196 -10.06 -36.28 12.52
CA ASN A 196 -10.55 -37.03 11.36
C ASN A 196 -9.86 -38.39 11.20
N GLY A 197 -9.39 -39.00 12.29
CA GLY A 197 -8.67 -40.27 12.27
C GLY A 197 -7.19 -40.16 11.86
N LEU A 198 -6.63 -38.95 11.82
CA LEU A 198 -5.26 -38.67 11.41
C LEU A 198 -4.29 -38.52 12.60
N TYR A 199 -4.68 -38.98 13.79
CA TYR A 199 -3.76 -39.00 14.94
C TYR A 199 -2.58 -39.93 14.66
N PHE A 200 -1.39 -39.48 15.03
CA PHE A 200 -0.19 -40.31 15.01
C PHE A 200 -0.34 -41.50 15.98
N PRO A 201 0.27 -42.65 15.65
CA PRO A 201 0.40 -43.76 16.60
C PRO A 201 1.25 -43.33 17.81
N PRO A 202 1.12 -44.01 18.96
CA PRO A 202 1.98 -43.76 20.10
C PRO A 202 3.44 -43.98 19.73
N ILE A 203 4.32 -43.09 20.21
CA ILE A 203 5.76 -43.20 19.98
C ILE A 203 6.26 -44.49 20.66
N PRO A 204 6.89 -45.41 19.90
CA PRO A 204 7.49 -46.63 20.45
C PRO A 204 8.47 -46.32 21.59
N HIS A 205 8.53 -47.15 22.62
CA HIS A 205 9.37 -46.90 23.81
C HIS A 205 10.85 -46.72 23.47
N GLN A 206 11.32 -47.37 22.40
CA GLN A 206 12.68 -47.25 21.89
C GLN A 206 13.02 -45.83 21.41
N LEU A 207 12.02 -45.03 21.03
CA LEU A 207 12.18 -43.69 20.50
C LEU A 207 11.83 -42.59 21.54
N GLN A 208 11.39 -42.95 22.75
CA GLN A 208 10.88 -41.97 23.74
C GLN A 208 11.96 -41.08 24.37
N ASN A 209 13.24 -41.47 24.28
CA ASN A 209 14.37 -40.77 24.92
C ASN A 209 15.39 -40.23 23.92
N MET A 210 14.99 -40.03 22.67
CA MET A 210 15.88 -39.49 21.65
C MET A 210 16.19 -38.02 21.91
N THR A 211 17.44 -37.64 21.72
CA THR A 211 17.84 -36.23 21.66
C THR A 211 17.25 -35.58 20.40
N SER A 212 17.11 -34.25 20.40
CA SER A 212 16.64 -33.51 19.22
C SER A 212 17.51 -33.72 17.97
N LEU A 213 18.78 -34.14 18.15
CA LEU A 213 19.68 -34.49 17.06
C LEU A 213 19.35 -35.89 16.53
N GLU A 214 19.24 -36.89 17.40
CA GLU A 214 18.90 -38.26 17.01
C GLU A 214 17.53 -38.30 16.32
N GLU A 215 16.54 -37.57 16.83
CA GLU A 215 15.22 -37.48 16.21
C GLU A 215 15.32 -37.00 14.75
N ARG A 216 16.20 -36.04 14.47
CA ARG A 216 16.42 -35.55 13.09
C ARG A 216 17.15 -36.53 12.21
N LEU A 217 18.10 -37.29 12.76
CA LEU A 217 18.86 -38.29 12.01
C LEU A 217 17.99 -39.49 11.61
N VAL A 218 17.02 -39.86 12.46
CA VAL A 218 16.09 -40.98 12.21
C VAL A 218 14.85 -40.52 11.46
N ALA A 219 14.41 -39.27 11.63
CA ALA A 219 13.33 -38.72 10.83
C ALA A 219 13.76 -38.67 9.35
N LEU A 220 12.92 -39.20 8.47
CA LEU A 220 13.07 -39.15 7.00
C LEU A 220 13.04 -37.71 6.41
N ARG A 221 13.22 -36.69 7.26
CA ARG A 221 13.47 -35.30 6.89
C ARG A 221 14.93 -35.16 6.49
N LEU A 222 15.28 -35.74 5.35
CA LEU A 222 16.52 -35.36 4.66
C LEU A 222 16.49 -33.83 4.48
N PRO A 223 17.50 -33.08 4.97
CA PRO A 223 17.55 -31.62 4.93
C PRO A 223 17.85 -31.09 3.51
N PHE A 224 17.44 -31.82 2.47
CA PHE A 224 17.51 -31.37 1.09
C PHE A 224 16.11 -30.91 0.69
N ALA A 225 15.67 -29.79 1.26
CA ALA A 225 14.60 -29.02 0.63
C ALA A 225 15.13 -28.60 -0.76
N GLN A 226 14.70 -29.33 -1.80
CA GLN A 226 15.11 -29.03 -3.17
C GLN A 226 14.39 -27.75 -3.60
N ILE A 227 15.11 -26.63 -3.61
CA ILE A 227 14.63 -25.40 -4.25
C ILE A 227 14.60 -25.69 -5.76
N ARG A 228 13.40 -25.83 -6.32
CA ARG A 228 13.19 -25.94 -7.76
C ARG A 228 12.83 -24.56 -8.29
N SER A 229 13.44 -24.16 -9.41
CA SER A 229 12.94 -23.02 -10.17
C SER A 229 11.51 -23.35 -10.59
N LEU A 230 10.55 -22.50 -10.23
CA LEU A 230 9.30 -22.43 -10.97
C LEU A 230 9.69 -22.02 -12.38
N GLY A 231 9.60 -22.95 -13.32
CA GLY A 231 9.91 -22.70 -14.72
C GLY A 231 9.23 -21.40 -15.13
N SER A 232 10.04 -20.41 -15.53
CA SER A 232 9.48 -19.25 -16.20
C SER A 232 9.10 -19.75 -17.58
N ASP A 233 7.87 -20.23 -17.71
CA ASP A 233 7.26 -20.42 -19.02
C ASP A 233 7.23 -19.04 -19.67
N ARG A 234 8.24 -18.78 -20.50
CA ARG A 234 8.27 -17.66 -21.43
C ARG A 234 7.26 -18.00 -22.52
N GLN A 235 6.03 -17.55 -22.32
CA GLN A 235 5.08 -17.32 -23.41
C GLN A 235 5.18 -15.87 -23.86
#